data_AF-A0A6A5QXS2-F1
#
_entry.id   AF-A0A6A5QXS2-F1
#
_cell.length_a   1.000
_cell.length_b   1.000
_cell.length_c   1.000
_cell.angle_alpha   90.00
_cell.angle_beta   90.00
_cell.angle_gamma   90.00
#
_symmetry.space_group_name_H-M   'P 1'
#
loop_
_entity.id
_entity.type
_entity.pdbx_description
1 polymer ?
#
loop_
_entity_poly.entity_id
_entity_poly.type
_entity_poly.pdbx_seq_one_letter_code
_entity_poly.pdbx_strand_id
1 'polypeptide(L)'
;MGPSVLYKEGHCPCPLYTVGFTITSFVSQVHTSKMTRIRMTRIAIFLALPAISLALEVSPNSPCAAKCIDDARTGDVANRSSSLTFSTDLFCHDWEVVGSNSTQNGQKLKDCNNCLKSSGYGSDEWPETDRGWFMFNNRAIVDWCLFGRFAEESNPNKTETSIYKTCNSSCNRLYNAADYQVKSNPDSYNFCDNSGNFTSDADSCLQCLYDTPGLTILGNGGYRMGFYGSNANVLKS
;
A
#
# COMPACT_ATOMS: atom_id res chain seq x y z
N MET A 1 -31.52 -26.91 11.41
CA MET A 1 -32.11 -25.60 11.07
C MET A 1 -31.41 -24.56 11.94
N GLY A 2 -30.32 -23.98 11.43
CA GLY A 2 -29.57 -22.91 12.09
C GLY A 2 -29.74 -21.62 11.29
N PRO A 3 -29.79 -20.44 11.92
CA PRO A 3 -30.18 -19.23 11.24
C PRO A 3 -29.10 -18.76 10.27
N SER A 4 -29.52 -18.50 9.04
CA SER A 4 -28.73 -17.88 7.98
C SER A 4 -28.59 -16.39 8.30
N VAL A 5 -27.38 -15.94 8.63
CA VAL A 5 -27.07 -14.51 8.78
C VAL A 5 -26.73 -13.94 7.41
N LEU A 6 -27.71 -13.25 6.84
CA LEU A 6 -27.60 -12.46 5.62
C LEU A 6 -26.76 -11.19 5.94
N TYR A 7 -25.49 -11.15 5.53
CA TYR A 7 -24.73 -9.89 5.56
C TYR A 7 -25.11 -9.06 4.33
N LYS A 8 -25.98 -8.08 4.56
CA LYS A 8 -26.37 -7.05 3.61
C LYS A 8 -25.42 -5.85 3.77
N GLU A 9 -24.89 -5.35 2.65
CA GLU A 9 -24.37 -3.99 2.41
C GLU A 9 -23.18 -3.46 3.26
N GLY A 10 -21.96 -3.75 2.79
CA GLY A 10 -21.07 -2.76 2.16
C GLY A 10 -20.58 -1.50 2.88
N HIS A 11 -20.97 -1.21 4.12
CA HIS A 11 -20.50 -0.03 4.84
C HIS A 11 -19.34 -0.39 5.76
N CYS A 12 -18.18 0.23 5.57
CA CYS A 12 -17.11 0.26 6.57
C CYS A 12 -17.48 1.33 7.62
N PRO A 13 -17.79 0.97 8.88
CA PRO A 13 -18.02 1.97 9.92
C PRO A 13 -16.66 2.45 10.47
N CYS A 14 -16.35 3.73 10.30
CA CYS A 14 -15.26 4.38 11.04
C CYS A 14 -15.81 4.93 12.37
N PRO A 15 -15.22 4.57 13.52
CA PRO A 15 -15.64 5.08 14.83
C PRO A 15 -15.08 6.48 15.09
N LEU A 16 -15.96 7.41 15.49
CA LEU A 16 -15.66 8.80 15.81
C LEU A 16 -14.90 8.92 17.15
N TYR A 17 -13.65 9.39 17.13
CA TYR A 17 -12.97 9.89 18.33
C TYR A 17 -12.09 11.10 18.01
N THR A 18 -12.38 12.21 18.67
CA THR A 18 -11.63 13.47 18.60
C THR A 18 -10.55 13.52 19.68
N VAL A 19 -9.30 13.75 19.29
CA VAL A 19 -8.26 14.29 20.18
C VAL A 19 -7.28 15.14 19.37
N GLY A 20 -7.12 16.40 19.79
CA GLY A 20 -6.19 17.35 19.19
C GLY A 20 -4.81 17.30 19.84
N PHE A 21 -3.77 17.60 19.06
CA PHE A 21 -2.44 17.88 19.56
C PHE A 21 -1.70 18.84 18.61
N THR A 22 -1.01 19.82 19.21
CA THR A 22 -0.17 20.84 18.55
C THR A 22 1.29 20.41 18.51
N ILE A 23 1.99 20.66 17.39
CA ILE A 23 3.43 20.37 17.22
C ILE A 23 4.20 21.70 17.07
N THR A 24 5.28 21.86 17.84
CA THR A 24 6.27 22.93 17.73
C THR A 24 7.47 22.49 16.88
N SER A 25 7.94 23.38 16.00
CA SER A 25 9.04 23.13 15.05
C SER A 25 10.44 23.28 15.67
N PHE A 26 11.40 22.49 15.19
CA PHE A 26 12.84 22.71 15.37
C PHE A 26 13.54 22.80 14.01
N VAL A 27 14.37 23.83 13.84
CA VAL A 27 15.20 24.10 12.66
C VAL A 27 16.64 23.70 12.98
N SER A 28 17.31 22.94 12.10
CA SER A 28 18.76 22.73 12.14
C SER A 28 19.42 23.11 10.82
N GLN A 29 20.49 23.89 10.93
CA GLN A 29 21.33 24.40 9.85
C GLN A 29 22.29 23.31 9.31
N VAL A 30 22.46 23.28 7.99
CA VAL A 30 23.45 22.46 7.29
C VAL A 30 24.69 23.31 7.00
N HIS A 31 25.85 22.86 7.47
CA HIS A 31 27.15 23.47 7.19
C HIS A 31 27.79 22.74 5.99
N THR A 32 28.19 23.50 4.97
CA THR A 32 28.80 22.98 3.74
C THR A 32 30.30 22.79 3.89
N SER A 33 30.86 21.73 3.31
CA SER A 33 32.30 21.55 3.18
C SER A 33 32.68 20.92 1.84
N LYS A 34 33.86 21.31 1.36
CA LYS A 34 34.24 21.54 -0.03
C LYS A 34 34.62 20.26 -0.81
N MET A 35 34.23 20.22 -2.09
CA MET A 35 34.65 19.25 -3.10
C MET A 35 36.15 19.31 -3.39
N THR A 36 36.84 18.16 -3.38
CA THR A 36 38.16 17.97 -3.98
C THR A 36 38.07 16.87 -5.04
N ARG A 37 38.49 17.16 -6.28
CA ARG A 37 38.40 16.29 -7.46
C ARG A 37 39.47 15.20 -7.43
N ILE A 38 39.07 13.93 -7.52
CA ILE A 38 39.96 12.80 -7.84
C ILE A 38 39.42 12.10 -9.09
N ARG A 39 40.23 12.09 -10.17
CA ARG A 39 39.97 11.32 -11.39
C ARG A 39 40.43 9.89 -11.17
N MET A 40 39.51 8.92 -11.23
CA MET A 40 39.82 7.51 -11.43
C MET A 40 38.90 6.92 -12.50
N THR A 41 39.51 6.54 -13.62
CA THR A 41 38.88 5.76 -14.69
C THR A 41 38.73 4.31 -14.20
N ARG A 42 37.50 3.77 -14.16
CA ARG A 42 37.24 2.34 -13.87
C ARG A 42 36.23 1.77 -14.86
N ILE A 43 36.58 0.62 -15.42
CA ILE A 43 35.79 -0.20 -16.35
C ILE A 43 34.53 -0.69 -15.63
N ALA A 44 33.35 -0.43 -16.20
CA ALA A 44 32.07 -0.88 -15.67
C ALA A 44 31.71 -2.26 -16.23
N ILE A 45 31.81 -3.29 -15.39
CA ILE A 45 31.19 -4.59 -15.61
C ILE A 45 29.73 -4.44 -15.16
N PHE A 46 28.78 -4.52 -16.11
CA PHE A 46 27.35 -4.66 -15.78
C PHE A 46 27.14 -6.07 -15.21
N LEU A 47 27.25 -6.20 -13.88
CA LEU A 47 26.66 -7.34 -13.19
C LEU A 47 25.14 -7.23 -13.36
N ALA A 48 24.53 -8.25 -13.97
CA ALA A 48 23.12 -8.50 -13.84
C ALA A 48 22.82 -8.70 -12.35
N LEU A 49 22.32 -7.66 -11.69
CA LEU A 49 21.83 -7.75 -10.33
C LEU A 49 20.70 -8.78 -10.32
N PRO A 50 20.71 -9.76 -9.40
CA PRO A 50 19.52 -10.57 -9.17
C PRO A 50 18.37 -9.61 -8.84
N ALA A 51 17.20 -9.86 -9.40
CA ALA A 51 15.99 -9.12 -9.03
C ALA A 51 15.88 -9.15 -7.51
N ILE A 52 16.09 -8.00 -6.88
CA ILE A 52 15.86 -7.83 -5.45
C ILE A 52 14.38 -8.16 -5.28
N SER A 53 14.08 -9.29 -4.62
CA SER A 53 12.72 -9.50 -4.15
C SER A 53 12.54 -8.52 -3.01
N LEU A 54 11.69 -7.54 -3.25
CA LEU A 54 11.42 -6.43 -2.36
C LEU A 54 10.25 -6.83 -1.44
N ALA A 55 10.26 -6.38 -0.19
CA ALA A 55 9.38 -6.86 0.88
C ALA A 55 8.24 -5.93 1.20
N LEU A 56 7.45 -6.36 2.18
CA LEU A 56 6.32 -5.63 2.69
C LEU A 56 6.32 -5.67 4.21
N GLU A 57 5.98 -4.54 4.81
CA GLU A 57 5.90 -4.41 6.26
C GLU A 57 4.92 -5.43 6.85
N VAL A 58 5.35 -6.06 7.94
CA VAL A 58 4.67 -7.12 8.69
C VAL A 58 5.23 -7.13 10.12
N SER A 59 4.45 -7.58 11.10
CA SER A 59 4.92 -7.61 12.48
C SER A 59 6.00 -8.69 12.66
N PRO A 60 7.09 -8.41 13.40
CA PRO A 60 8.10 -9.42 13.74
C PRO A 60 7.48 -10.67 14.37
N ASN A 61 7.96 -11.85 13.96
CA ASN A 61 7.48 -13.17 14.35
C ASN A 61 6.01 -13.47 14.00
N SER A 62 5.37 -12.65 13.16
CA SER A 62 4.04 -12.93 12.64
C SER A 62 4.02 -14.25 11.85
N PRO A 63 2.92 -15.03 11.91
CA PRO A 63 2.70 -16.16 11.01
C PRO A 63 2.66 -15.76 9.53
N CYS A 64 2.47 -14.48 9.22
CA CYS A 64 2.49 -13.92 7.88
C CYS A 64 3.88 -13.50 7.41
N ALA A 65 4.87 -13.40 8.30
CA ALA A 65 6.19 -12.83 7.99
C ALA A 65 6.86 -13.55 6.81
N ALA A 66 6.80 -14.88 6.76
CA ALA A 66 7.37 -15.68 5.68
C ALA A 66 6.81 -15.35 4.27
N LYS A 67 5.62 -14.73 4.18
CA LYS A 67 5.01 -14.28 2.91
C LYS A 67 5.40 -12.85 2.54
N CYS A 68 5.96 -12.11 3.47
CA CYS A 68 6.22 -10.67 3.35
C CYS A 68 7.73 -10.35 3.29
N ILE A 69 8.61 -11.20 3.83
CA ILE A 69 10.08 -10.99 3.87
C ILE A 69 10.73 -10.82 2.49
N ASP A 70 11.80 -10.03 2.42
CA ASP A 70 12.54 -9.65 1.20
C ASP A 70 13.06 -10.88 0.48
N ASP A 71 13.93 -11.62 1.16
CA ASP A 71 14.53 -12.86 0.67
C ASP A 71 14.17 -14.00 1.62
N ALA A 72 13.41 -14.98 1.12
CA ALA A 72 13.04 -16.15 1.90
C ALA A 72 14.23 -17.03 2.34
N ARG A 73 15.42 -16.84 1.75
CA ARG A 73 16.63 -17.62 2.07
C ARG A 73 17.49 -16.98 3.16
N THR A 74 17.50 -15.65 3.24
CA THR A 74 18.42 -14.91 4.11
C THR A 74 17.69 -13.98 5.08
N GLY A 75 16.41 -13.69 4.84
CA GLY A 75 15.57 -12.89 5.70
C GLY A 75 15.24 -13.61 7.00
N ASP A 76 15.16 -12.82 8.07
CA ASP A 76 14.79 -13.28 9.40
C ASP A 76 13.38 -12.74 9.74
N VAL A 77 12.45 -13.65 10.02
CA VAL A 77 11.06 -13.32 10.36
C VAL A 77 10.93 -12.55 11.67
N ALA A 78 11.95 -12.59 12.54
CA ALA A 78 12.02 -11.81 13.77
C ALA A 78 12.60 -10.40 13.55
N ASN A 79 13.28 -10.16 12.42
CA ASN A 79 13.91 -8.88 12.13
C ASN A 79 13.03 -8.04 11.20
N ARG A 80 12.49 -6.93 11.73
CA ARG A 80 11.68 -5.94 10.99
C ARG A 80 12.34 -5.43 9.71
N SER A 81 13.67 -5.29 9.70
CA SER A 81 14.40 -4.81 8.51
C SER A 81 14.50 -5.84 7.40
N SER A 82 14.07 -7.09 7.64
CA SER A 82 13.93 -8.12 6.60
C SER A 82 12.61 -7.99 5.83
N SER A 83 11.77 -7.00 6.19
CA SER A 83 10.46 -6.82 5.61
C SER A 83 10.06 -5.34 5.53
N LEU A 84 10.61 -4.60 4.56
CA LEU A 84 10.31 -3.18 4.33
C LEU A 84 9.55 -2.98 3.03
N THR A 85 8.49 -2.18 3.05
CA THR A 85 7.75 -1.78 1.85
C THR A 85 8.44 -0.61 1.14
N PHE A 86 8.69 -0.74 -0.16
CA PHE A 86 9.17 0.32 -1.04
C PHE A 86 8.15 0.63 -2.13
N SER A 87 8.30 1.77 -2.81
CA SER A 87 7.42 2.14 -3.93
C SER A 87 7.42 1.09 -5.06
N THR A 88 8.56 0.43 -5.27
CA THR A 88 8.76 -0.64 -6.26
C THR A 88 8.05 -1.95 -5.91
N ASP A 89 7.56 -2.12 -4.68
CA ASP A 89 6.72 -3.25 -4.26
C ASP A 89 5.27 -3.10 -4.66
N LEU A 90 4.85 -1.85 -4.90
CA LEU A 90 3.46 -1.49 -5.08
C LEU A 90 3.04 -1.73 -6.53
N PHE A 91 1.93 -2.45 -6.70
CA PHE A 91 1.29 -2.63 -8.00
C PHE A 91 0.13 -1.64 -8.15
N CYS A 92 -0.16 -1.25 -9.37
CA CYS A 92 -1.27 -0.33 -9.67
C CYS A 92 -2.34 -0.94 -10.56
N HIS A 93 -2.02 -2.04 -11.24
CA HIS A 93 -2.91 -2.67 -12.20
C HIS A 93 -3.23 -4.13 -11.85
N ASP A 94 -4.43 -4.57 -12.23
CA ASP A 94 -4.90 -5.92 -11.96
C ASP A 94 -3.99 -6.99 -12.58
N TRP A 95 -3.49 -6.74 -13.80
CA TRP A 95 -2.64 -7.68 -14.52
C TRP A 95 -1.32 -7.98 -13.81
N GLU A 96 -0.86 -7.10 -12.90
CA GLU A 96 0.34 -7.33 -12.11
C GLU A 96 0.13 -8.41 -11.05
N VAL A 97 -1.13 -8.70 -10.70
CA VAL A 97 -1.51 -9.58 -9.60
C VAL A 97 -2.21 -10.84 -10.11
N VAL A 98 -2.95 -10.74 -11.21
CA VAL A 98 -3.73 -11.85 -11.78
C VAL A 98 -3.42 -12.08 -13.26
N GLY A 99 -3.52 -13.34 -13.68
CA GLY A 99 -3.31 -13.74 -15.08
C GLY A 99 -1.87 -14.16 -15.38
N SER A 100 -1.59 -14.44 -16.65
CA SER A 100 -0.29 -14.96 -17.11
C SER A 100 0.85 -13.94 -17.06
N ASN A 101 0.52 -12.65 -16.96
CA ASN A 101 1.48 -11.54 -16.95
C ASN A 101 1.71 -10.96 -15.54
N SER A 102 1.24 -11.66 -14.50
CA SER A 102 1.43 -11.22 -13.12
C SER A 102 2.92 -11.10 -12.77
N THR A 103 3.26 -10.06 -12.02
CA THR A 103 4.63 -9.79 -11.58
C THR A 103 4.91 -10.50 -10.25
N GLN A 104 6.18 -10.76 -9.96
CA GLN A 104 6.57 -11.34 -8.68
C GLN A 104 6.18 -10.43 -7.50
N ASN A 105 6.36 -9.11 -7.66
CA ASN A 105 5.99 -8.12 -6.63
C ASN A 105 4.48 -8.10 -6.40
N GLY A 106 3.68 -8.11 -7.48
CA GLY A 106 2.22 -8.15 -7.37
C GLY A 106 1.71 -9.42 -6.68
N GLN A 107 2.28 -10.58 -7.00
CA GLN A 107 1.94 -11.85 -6.33
C GLN A 107 2.36 -11.84 -4.85
N LYS A 108 3.56 -11.34 -4.53
CA LYS A 108 4.06 -11.23 -3.15
C LYS A 108 3.19 -10.30 -2.31
N LEU A 109 2.87 -9.11 -2.83
CA LEU A 109 1.96 -8.15 -2.20
C LEU A 109 0.57 -8.69 -1.98
N LYS A 110 0.07 -9.47 -2.93
CA LYS A 110 -1.18 -10.22 -2.77
C LYS A 110 -1.12 -11.23 -1.64
N ASP A 111 -0.10 -12.08 -1.62
CA ASP A 111 -0.02 -13.17 -0.67
C ASP A 111 0.26 -12.68 0.76
N CYS A 112 1.11 -11.67 0.91
CA CYS A 112 1.36 -10.99 2.17
C CYS A 112 0.07 -10.35 2.71
N ASN A 113 -0.58 -9.46 1.95
CA ASN A 113 -1.79 -8.77 2.40
C ASN A 113 -2.95 -9.72 2.69
N ASN A 114 -3.12 -10.79 1.91
CA ASN A 114 -4.16 -11.78 2.17
C ASN A 114 -3.95 -12.48 3.51
N CYS A 115 -2.70 -12.76 3.88
CA CYS A 115 -2.38 -13.30 5.20
C CYS A 115 -2.68 -12.27 6.29
N LEU A 116 -2.09 -11.07 6.18
CA LEU A 116 -2.22 -10.00 7.18
C LEU A 116 -3.68 -9.65 7.47
N LYS A 117 -4.52 -9.58 6.43
CA LYS A 117 -5.97 -9.34 6.54
C LYS A 117 -6.67 -10.28 7.51
N SER A 118 -6.27 -11.55 7.50
CA SER A 118 -6.88 -12.61 8.32
C SER A 118 -6.18 -12.83 9.65
N SER A 119 -4.99 -12.26 9.82
CA SER A 119 -4.18 -12.44 11.01
C SER A 119 -4.66 -11.56 12.16
N GLY A 120 -4.81 -12.17 13.32
CA GLY A 120 -5.04 -11.48 14.59
C GLY A 120 -3.76 -11.17 15.35
N TYR A 121 -2.59 -11.38 14.74
CA TYR A 121 -1.31 -11.25 15.42
C TYR A 121 -0.99 -9.78 15.76
N GLY A 122 -0.53 -9.58 17.00
CA GLY A 122 0.09 -8.35 17.48
C GLY A 122 1.37 -8.74 18.21
N SER A 123 2.41 -7.93 18.06
CA SER A 123 3.66 -8.13 18.77
C SER A 123 3.52 -7.68 20.23
N ASP A 124 4.06 -8.46 21.16
CA ASP A 124 4.14 -8.08 22.57
C ASP A 124 5.34 -7.15 22.85
N GLU A 125 6.35 -7.17 21.97
CA GLU A 125 7.59 -6.40 22.11
C GLU A 125 7.48 -5.02 21.45
N TRP A 126 6.74 -4.94 20.35
CA TRP A 126 6.58 -3.74 19.54
C TRP A 126 5.10 -3.41 19.39
N PRO A 127 4.69 -2.13 19.38
CA PRO A 127 3.30 -1.72 19.19
C PRO A 127 2.87 -1.87 17.71
N GLU A 128 2.99 -3.09 17.18
CA GLU A 128 2.74 -3.45 15.79
C GLU A 128 1.73 -4.58 15.73
N THR A 129 0.84 -4.49 14.74
CA THR A 129 -0.15 -5.53 14.47
C THR A 129 -0.20 -5.83 12.99
N ASP A 130 -0.50 -7.08 12.64
CA ASP A 130 -0.66 -7.48 11.24
C ASP A 130 -1.82 -6.72 10.58
N ARG A 131 -2.86 -6.38 11.36
CA ARG A 131 -3.97 -5.54 10.88
C ARG A 131 -3.49 -4.12 10.55
N GLY A 132 -2.63 -3.54 11.38
CA GLY A 132 -2.02 -2.25 11.10
C GLY A 132 -1.19 -2.29 9.81
N TRP A 133 -0.35 -3.32 9.67
CA TRP A 133 0.46 -3.48 8.46
C TRP A 133 -0.35 -3.78 7.19
N PHE A 134 -1.45 -4.51 7.32
CA PHE A 134 -2.43 -4.65 6.24
C PHE A 134 -2.97 -3.28 5.80
N MET A 135 -3.43 -2.46 6.74
CA MET A 135 -3.92 -1.11 6.44
C MET A 135 -2.84 -0.24 5.79
N PHE A 136 -1.62 -0.27 6.33
CA PHE A 136 -0.45 0.42 5.79
C PHE A 136 -0.18 0.06 4.33
N ASN A 137 -0.01 -1.23 4.04
CA ASN A 137 0.33 -1.71 2.70
C ASN A 137 -0.77 -1.36 1.68
N ASN A 138 -2.05 -1.43 2.06
CA ASN A 138 -3.14 -1.03 1.15
C ASN A 138 -3.19 0.49 0.91
N ARG A 139 -2.96 1.31 1.94
CA ARG A 139 -2.88 2.77 1.77
C ARG A 139 -1.68 3.17 0.93
N ALA A 140 -0.54 2.51 1.09
CA ALA A 140 0.64 2.70 0.27
C ALA A 140 0.33 2.50 -1.21
N ILE A 141 -0.37 1.43 -1.57
CA ILE A 141 -0.82 1.17 -2.95
C ILE A 141 -1.68 2.34 -3.46
N VAL A 142 -2.69 2.76 -2.69
CA VAL A 142 -3.58 3.85 -3.08
C VAL A 142 -2.82 5.16 -3.28
N ASP A 143 -1.96 5.53 -2.33
CA ASP A 143 -1.21 6.79 -2.37
C ASP A 143 -0.18 6.81 -3.51
N TRP A 144 0.48 5.68 -3.76
CA TRP A 144 1.41 5.57 -4.89
C TRP A 144 0.70 5.60 -6.23
N CYS A 145 -0.36 4.80 -6.41
CA CYS A 145 -0.99 4.61 -7.70
C CYS A 145 -1.89 5.77 -8.12
N LEU A 146 -2.58 6.40 -7.18
CA LEU A 146 -3.41 7.57 -7.46
C LEU A 146 -2.61 8.87 -7.35
N PHE A 147 -1.74 8.95 -6.34
CA PHE A 147 -1.12 10.20 -5.94
C PHE A 147 0.39 10.29 -6.20
N GLY A 148 1.03 9.21 -6.64
CA GLY A 148 2.45 9.18 -6.96
C GLY A 148 3.30 9.49 -5.73
N ARG A 149 2.82 9.14 -4.53
CA ARG A 149 3.54 9.35 -3.27
C ARG A 149 3.71 8.04 -2.55
N PHE A 150 4.88 7.87 -1.95
CA PHE A 150 5.08 6.82 -0.97
C PHE A 150 6.08 7.34 0.05
N ALA A 151 5.54 7.82 1.17
CA ALA A 151 6.30 8.48 2.21
C ALA A 151 7.16 9.64 1.69
N GLU A 152 8.48 9.56 1.80
CA GLU A 152 9.40 10.60 1.35
C GLU A 152 9.62 10.60 -0.17
N GLU A 153 9.13 9.56 -0.87
CA GLU A 153 9.26 9.43 -2.32
C GLU A 153 8.08 10.05 -3.07
N SER A 154 8.39 10.67 -4.22
CA SER A 154 7.41 11.20 -5.16
C SER A 154 7.76 10.71 -6.57
N ASN A 155 6.76 10.17 -7.29
CA ASN A 155 6.90 9.73 -8.67
C ASN A 155 6.81 10.94 -9.62
N PRO A 156 7.92 11.37 -10.25
CA PRO A 156 7.91 12.55 -11.13
C PRO A 156 7.07 12.34 -12.40
N ASN A 157 6.85 11.08 -12.80
CA ASN A 157 6.12 10.71 -14.01
C ASN A 157 4.66 10.37 -13.74
N LYS A 158 4.16 10.62 -12.51
CA LYS A 158 2.79 10.32 -12.12
C LYS A 158 1.75 10.88 -13.11
N THR A 159 1.95 12.11 -13.58
CA THR A 159 1.02 12.78 -14.52
C THR A 159 0.91 12.07 -15.87
N GLU A 160 1.89 11.22 -16.20
CA GLU A 160 1.93 10.45 -17.43
C GLU A 160 1.17 9.11 -17.33
N THR A 161 0.94 8.62 -16.11
CA THR A 161 0.25 7.35 -15.86
C THR A 161 -1.20 7.38 -16.37
N SER A 162 -1.69 6.23 -16.83
CA SER A 162 -3.07 6.10 -17.31
C SER A 162 -4.08 6.36 -16.18
N ILE A 163 -3.78 5.90 -14.97
CA ILE A 163 -4.64 6.09 -13.78
C ILE A 163 -4.83 7.57 -13.48
N TYR A 164 -3.74 8.36 -13.47
CA TYR A 164 -3.82 9.79 -13.22
C TYR A 164 -4.63 10.51 -14.30
N LYS A 165 -4.33 10.24 -15.57
CA LYS A 165 -5.03 10.86 -16.71
C LYS A 165 -6.54 10.56 -16.71
N THR A 166 -6.93 9.37 -16.25
CA THR A 166 -8.34 8.93 -16.29
C THR A 166 -9.10 9.32 -15.02
N CYS A 167 -8.53 9.10 -13.83
CA CYS A 167 -9.28 9.16 -12.57
C CYS A 167 -8.87 10.28 -11.60
N ASN A 168 -7.84 11.07 -11.90
CA ASN A 168 -7.38 12.10 -10.95
C ASN A 168 -8.46 13.12 -10.58
N SER A 169 -9.31 13.55 -11.52
CA SER A 169 -10.39 14.50 -11.24
C SER A 169 -11.38 14.00 -10.19
N SER A 170 -11.64 12.68 -10.16
CA SER A 170 -12.51 12.03 -9.17
C SER A 170 -11.75 11.69 -7.88
N CYS A 171 -10.49 11.28 -7.97
CA CYS A 171 -9.73 10.78 -6.84
C CYS A 171 -8.99 11.84 -6.02
N ASN A 172 -8.75 13.03 -6.57
CA ASN A 172 -7.91 14.05 -5.91
C ASN A 172 -8.46 14.53 -4.55
N ARG A 173 -9.76 14.33 -4.28
CA ARG A 173 -10.34 14.63 -2.96
C ARG A 173 -9.79 13.74 -1.83
N LEU A 174 -9.34 12.54 -2.17
CA LEU A 174 -8.75 11.60 -1.21
C LEU A 174 -7.28 11.90 -0.90
N TYR A 175 -6.65 12.87 -1.58
CA TYR A 175 -5.22 13.11 -1.51
C TYR A 175 -4.71 13.25 -0.06
N ASN A 176 -5.34 14.10 0.75
CA ASN A 176 -4.91 14.29 2.14
C ASN A 176 -5.20 13.07 3.02
N ALA A 177 -6.33 12.38 2.80
CA ALA A 177 -6.71 11.23 3.60
C ALA A 177 -5.82 10.01 3.34
N ALA A 178 -5.37 9.81 2.10
CA ALA A 178 -4.54 8.67 1.71
C ALA A 178 -3.15 8.64 2.38
N ASP A 179 -2.58 9.81 2.68
CA ASP A 179 -1.23 9.96 3.26
C ASP A 179 -1.24 10.08 4.81
N TYR A 180 -2.42 10.29 5.41
CA TYR A 180 -2.50 10.68 6.83
C TYR A 180 -1.94 9.62 7.78
N GLN A 181 -0.81 9.96 8.42
CA GLN A 181 -0.14 9.20 9.48
C GLN A 181 0.11 7.72 9.13
N VAL A 182 0.18 7.36 7.85
CA VAL A 182 0.21 5.94 7.45
C VAL A 182 1.43 5.21 8.04
N LYS A 183 2.60 5.85 8.09
CA LYS A 183 3.82 5.30 8.71
C LYS A 183 3.85 5.42 10.24
N SER A 184 3.30 6.49 10.81
CA SER A 184 3.39 6.76 12.25
C SER A 184 2.24 6.16 13.06
N ASN A 185 1.14 5.79 12.41
CA ASN A 185 -0.07 5.26 13.01
C ASN A 185 -0.85 4.39 11.99
N PRO A 186 -0.28 3.25 11.57
CA PRO A 186 -0.76 2.47 10.42
C PRO A 186 -2.16 1.87 10.62
N ASP A 187 -2.54 1.57 11.86
CA ASP A 187 -3.85 1.03 12.25
C ASP A 187 -4.90 2.10 12.53
N SER A 188 -4.53 3.39 12.56
CA SER A 188 -5.47 4.46 12.83
C SER A 188 -6.49 4.67 11.72
N TYR A 189 -7.74 4.85 12.12
CA TYR A 189 -8.87 5.19 11.26
C TYR A 189 -9.08 6.71 11.13
N ASN A 190 -8.18 7.54 11.65
CA ASN A 190 -8.29 9.00 11.59
C ASN A 190 -8.33 9.54 10.16
N PHE A 191 -7.86 8.76 9.17
CA PHE A 191 -8.02 9.10 7.75
C PHE A 191 -9.49 9.22 7.33
N CYS A 192 -10.43 8.55 8.02
CA CYS A 192 -11.86 8.67 7.75
C CYS A 192 -12.39 10.06 8.07
N ASP A 193 -11.81 10.72 9.07
CA ASP A 193 -12.18 12.07 9.52
C ASP A 193 -11.27 13.15 8.93
N ASN A 194 -10.12 12.76 8.35
CA ASN A 194 -9.16 13.69 7.78
C ASN A 194 -9.71 14.30 6.48
N SER A 195 -9.91 15.62 6.48
CA SER A 195 -10.40 16.42 5.34
C SER A 195 -11.88 16.23 4.93
N GLY A 196 -12.71 15.55 5.75
CA GLY A 196 -14.17 15.47 5.52
C GLY A 196 -14.71 14.04 5.44
N ASN A 197 -15.75 13.82 4.63
CA ASN A 197 -16.42 12.52 4.50
C ASN A 197 -15.69 11.65 3.47
N PHE A 198 -14.65 10.94 3.94
CA PHE A 198 -13.84 10.02 3.14
C PHE A 198 -14.70 9.09 2.28
N THR A 199 -15.79 8.55 2.84
CA THR A 199 -16.69 7.64 2.12
C THR A 199 -17.29 8.31 0.89
N SER A 200 -17.87 9.51 1.06
CA SER A 200 -18.46 10.23 -0.07
C SER A 200 -17.43 10.72 -1.10
N ASP A 201 -16.24 11.08 -0.65
CA ASP A 201 -15.16 11.49 -1.55
C ASP A 201 -14.56 10.27 -2.28
N ALA A 202 -14.59 9.10 -1.65
CA ALA A 202 -14.14 7.84 -2.24
C ALA A 202 -15.11 7.35 -3.31
N ASP A 203 -16.43 7.49 -3.14
CA ASP A 203 -17.42 6.95 -4.08
C ASP A 203 -17.14 7.35 -5.54
N SER A 204 -16.87 8.63 -5.78
CA SER A 204 -16.56 9.12 -7.13
C SER A 204 -15.26 8.57 -7.71
N CYS A 205 -14.24 8.38 -6.87
CA CYS A 205 -12.98 7.77 -7.24
C CYS A 205 -13.16 6.28 -7.55
N LEU A 206 -13.86 5.56 -6.65
CA LEU A 206 -14.17 4.13 -6.76
C LEU A 206 -14.92 3.85 -8.06
N GLN A 207 -15.93 4.66 -8.39
CA GLN A 207 -16.68 4.53 -9.63
C GLN A 207 -15.73 4.63 -10.84
N CYS A 208 -14.83 5.62 -10.88
CA CYS A 208 -13.86 5.74 -11.98
C CYS A 208 -12.94 4.53 -12.09
N LEU A 209 -12.46 4.02 -10.95
CA LEU A 209 -11.57 2.85 -10.92
C LEU A 209 -12.27 1.59 -11.40
N TYR A 210 -13.55 1.39 -11.05
CA TYR A 210 -14.33 0.24 -11.54
C TYR A 210 -14.71 0.35 -13.01
N ASP A 211 -14.97 1.56 -13.51
CA ASP A 211 -15.28 1.79 -14.92
C ASP A 211 -14.02 1.69 -15.81
N THR A 212 -12.83 1.76 -15.22
CA THR A 212 -11.56 1.66 -15.94
C THR A 212 -11.08 0.21 -15.98
N PRO A 213 -10.90 -0.39 -17.18
CA PRO A 213 -10.41 -1.76 -17.29
C PRO A 213 -9.05 -1.95 -16.63
N GLY A 214 -8.93 -3.00 -15.80
CA GLY A 214 -7.67 -3.38 -15.17
C GLY A 214 -7.31 -2.59 -13.91
N LEU A 215 -8.25 -1.83 -13.32
CA LEU A 215 -8.07 -1.13 -12.03
C LEU A 215 -9.03 -1.64 -10.93
N THR A 216 -9.65 -2.79 -11.11
CA THR A 216 -10.66 -3.31 -10.16
C THR A 216 -10.05 -3.63 -8.79
N ILE A 217 -8.83 -4.15 -8.74
CA ILE A 217 -8.13 -4.45 -7.47
C ILE A 217 -7.79 -3.16 -6.74
N LEU A 218 -7.34 -2.13 -7.46
CA LEU A 218 -7.10 -0.79 -6.90
C LEU A 218 -8.40 -0.15 -6.39
N GLY A 219 -9.51 -0.26 -7.14
CA GLY A 219 -10.84 0.18 -6.71
C GLY A 219 -11.34 -0.57 -5.46
N ASN A 220 -10.95 -1.82 -5.25
CA ASN A 220 -11.24 -2.53 -4.01
C ASN A 220 -10.28 -2.15 -2.86
N GLY A 221 -9.39 -1.17 -3.06
CA GLY A 221 -8.35 -0.77 -2.11
C GLY A 221 -7.35 -1.87 -1.78
N GLY A 222 -7.19 -2.90 -2.65
CA GLY A 222 -6.38 -4.09 -2.37
C GLY A 222 -7.04 -5.13 -1.43
N TYR A 223 -8.22 -4.86 -0.86
CA TYR A 223 -8.87 -5.71 0.15
C TYR A 223 -9.58 -6.96 -0.40
N ARG A 224 -9.86 -7.04 -1.72
CA ARG A 224 -10.61 -8.15 -2.37
C ARG A 224 -9.76 -9.08 -3.23
N MET A 225 -8.48 -9.26 -2.92
CA MET A 225 -7.58 -10.19 -3.64
C MET A 225 -7.92 -11.71 -3.51
N GLY A 226 -9.16 -12.06 -3.14
CA GLY A 226 -9.66 -13.44 -2.97
C GLY A 226 -10.94 -13.80 -3.71
N PHE A 227 -11.49 -12.95 -4.59
CA PHE A 227 -12.76 -13.25 -5.31
C PHE A 227 -12.63 -13.45 -6.83
N TYR A 228 -11.42 -13.51 -7.39
CA TYR A 228 -11.25 -13.88 -8.81
C TYR A 228 -11.26 -15.39 -8.98
N GLY A 229 -12.45 -15.96 -8.86
CA GLY A 229 -12.74 -17.37 -9.08
C GLY A 229 -14.22 -17.60 -9.28
N SER A 230 -14.82 -16.91 -10.27
CA SER A 230 -16.01 -17.32 -11.07
C SER A 230 -16.64 -16.10 -11.74
N ASN A 231 -16.58 -16.05 -13.07
CA ASN A 231 -17.47 -15.28 -13.96
C ASN A 231 -17.46 -13.74 -13.84
N ALA A 232 -16.49 -13.10 -14.53
CA ALA A 232 -16.62 -11.72 -15.02
C ALA A 232 -17.47 -11.65 -16.31
N ASN A 233 -18.59 -12.38 -16.32
CA ASN A 233 -19.70 -12.18 -17.26
C ASN A 233 -20.94 -12.07 -16.38
N VAL A 234 -21.82 -11.12 -16.70
CA VAL A 234 -23.02 -10.71 -15.93
C VAL A 234 -22.75 -9.58 -14.92
N LEU A 235 -22.57 -8.36 -15.43
CA LEU A 235 -23.33 -7.17 -14.98
C LEU A 235 -23.52 -6.21 -16.17
N LYS A 236 -24.17 -6.73 -17.21
CA LYS A 236 -24.98 -5.96 -18.16
C LYS A 236 -26.25 -6.77 -18.41
N SER A 237 -27.25 -6.54 -17.57
CA SER A 237 -28.67 -6.79 -17.82
C SER A 237 -29.47 -6.00 -16.80
#